data_AF-H2F726-F1
#
_entry.id   AF-H2F726-F1
#
_cell.length_a   1.000
_cell.length_b   1.000
_cell.length_c   1.000
_cell.angle_alpha   90.00
_cell.angle_beta   90.00
_cell.angle_gamma   90.00
#
_symmetry.space_group_name_H-M   'P 1'
#
loop_
_entity.id
_entity.type
_entity.pdbx_description
1 polymer ?
#
loop_
_entity_poly.entity_id
_entity_poly.type
_entity_poly.pdbx_seq_one_letter_code
_entity_poly.pdbx_strand_id
1 'polypeptide(L)' 'MAVPKKRTSISKKRIRRNIWKKKGYLAAIKAFSLAKSVSTGDSKSFFVQQTGNTILE' A
#
# COMPACT_ATOMS: atom_id res chain seq x y z
N MET A 1 29.69 -21.16 -7.51
CA MET A 1 28.72 -20.03 -7.44
C MET A 1 29.44 -18.73 -7.77
N ALA A 2 28.80 -17.80 -8.46
CA ALA A 2 29.41 -16.51 -8.78
C ALA A 2 29.50 -15.62 -7.52
N VAL A 3 30.66 -15.01 -7.29
CA VAL A 3 30.94 -14.13 -6.14
C VAL A 3 31.16 -12.70 -6.61
N PRO A 4 30.56 -11.69 -5.96
CA PRO A 4 30.76 -10.29 -6.35
C PRO A 4 32.22 -9.87 -6.12
N LYS A 5 32.88 -9.38 -7.17
CA LYS A 5 34.28 -8.92 -7.10
C LYS A 5 34.46 -7.67 -6.23
N LYS A 6 33.42 -6.82 -6.15
CA LYS A 6 33.41 -5.57 -5.37
C LYS A 6 32.05 -5.36 -4.74
N ARG A 7 32.03 -4.67 -3.60
CA ARG A 7 30.78 -4.25 -2.95
C ARG A 7 30.02 -3.26 -3.82
N THR A 8 28.69 -3.27 -3.72
CA THR A 8 27.86 -2.27 -4.38
C THR A 8 28.08 -0.89 -3.74
N SER A 9 28.15 0.15 -4.57
CA SER A 9 28.25 1.51 -4.06
C SER A 9 27.00 1.89 -3.27
N ILE A 10 27.15 2.85 -2.36
CA ILE A 10 26.05 3.30 -1.48
C ILE A 10 24.87 3.81 -2.33
N SER A 11 25.17 4.58 -3.39
CA SER A 11 24.15 5.08 -4.33
C SER A 11 23.36 3.95 -4.98
N LYS A 12 24.03 2.96 -5.58
CA LYS A 12 23.37 1.80 -6.23
C LYS A 12 22.53 0.99 -5.25
N LYS A 13 22.97 0.84 -4.00
CA LYS A 13 22.18 0.21 -2.93
C LYS A 13 20.91 1.00 -2.60
N ARG A 14 21.01 2.33 -2.48
CA ARG A 14 19.86 3.22 -2.19
C ARG A 14 18.82 3.19 -3.32
N ILE A 15 19.25 3.23 -4.59
CA ILE A 15 18.35 3.16 -5.76
C ILE A 15 17.49 1.88 -5.72
N ARG A 16 18.09 0.72 -5.48
CA ARG A 16 17.35 -0.55 -5.37
C ARG A 16 16.33 -0.55 -4.24
N ARG A 17 16.68 0.02 -3.07
CA ARG A 17 15.75 0.16 -1.95
C ARG A 17 14.60 1.13 -2.27
N ASN A 18 14.88 2.22 -2.99
CA ASN A 18 13.85 3.18 -3.39
C ASN A 18 12.83 2.56 -4.36
N ILE A 19 13.26 1.68 -5.27
CA ILE A 19 12.34 0.94 -6.14
C ILE A 19 11.36 0.09 -5.31
N TRP A 20 11.86 -0.59 -4.27
CA TRP A 20 11.00 -1.37 -3.38
C TRP A 20 10.03 -0.47 -2.59
N LYS A 21 10.51 0.66 -2.04
CA LYS A 21 9.66 1.63 -1.33
C LYS A 21 8.59 2.28 -2.20
N LYS A 22 8.88 2.55 -3.49
CA LYS A 22 7.94 3.15 -4.44
C LYS A 22 6.67 2.30 -4.62
N LYS A 23 6.77 0.98 -4.49
CA LYS A 23 5.59 0.09 -4.57
C LYS A 23 4.58 0.37 -3.45
N GLY A 24 5.06 0.64 -2.23
CA GLY A 24 4.20 0.99 -1.10
C GLY A 24 3.45 2.30 -1.30
N TYR A 25 4.10 3.30 -1.88
CA TYR A 25 3.46 4.58 -2.21
C TYR A 25 2.28 4.40 -3.18
N LEU A 26 2.44 3.59 -4.22
CA LEU A 26 1.35 3.31 -5.17
C LEU A 26 0.18 2.57 -4.53
N ALA A 27 0.46 1.63 -3.62
CA ALA A 27 -0.57 0.95 -2.85
C ALA A 27 -1.33 1.93 -1.93
N ALA A 28 -0.62 2.86 -1.28
CA ALA A 28 -1.23 3.87 -0.41
C ALA A 28 -2.19 4.79 -1.17
N ILE A 29 -1.83 5.24 -2.38
CA ILE A 29 -2.73 6.08 -3.20
C ILE A 29 -4.04 5.35 -3.51
N LYS A 30 -3.94 4.08 -3.95
CA LYS A 30 -5.12 3.27 -4.26
C LYS A 30 -5.98 3.03 -3.03
N ALA A 31 -5.36 2.71 -1.90
CA ALA A 31 -6.05 2.51 -0.62
C ALA A 31 -6.76 3.78 -0.15
N PHE A 32 -6.13 4.96 -0.28
CA PHE A 32 -6.74 6.23 0.10
C PHE A 32 -7.96 6.58 -0.75
N SER A 33 -7.84 6.44 -2.08
CA SER A 33 -8.96 6.64 -3.01
C SER A 33 -10.12 5.68 -2.69
N LEU A 34 -9.82 4.42 -2.41
CA LEU A 34 -10.83 3.43 -2.02
C LEU A 34 -11.51 3.80 -0.70
N ALA A 35 -10.75 4.16 0.34
CA ALA A 35 -11.30 4.55 1.63
C ALA A 35 -12.28 5.73 1.52
N LYS A 36 -11.95 6.73 0.69
CA LYS A 36 -12.86 7.84 0.42
C LYS A 36 -14.16 7.38 -0.26
N SER A 37 -14.07 6.52 -1.27
CA SER A 37 -15.27 5.98 -1.94
C SER A 37 -16.14 5.12 -1.03
N VAL A 38 -15.53 4.39 -0.09
CA VAL A 38 -16.28 3.60 0.90
C VAL A 38 -16.95 4.51 1.93
N SER A 39 -16.27 5.59 2.34
CA SER A 39 -16.76 6.47 3.40
C SER A 39 -18.05 7.23 3.04
N THR A 40 -18.34 7.45 1.75
CA THR A 40 -19.57 8.14 1.35
C THR A 40 -20.79 7.22 1.31
N GLY A 41 -20.61 5.89 1.27
CA GLY A 41 -21.71 4.93 1.24
C GLY A 41 -22.50 4.85 -0.08
N ASP A 42 -22.19 5.70 -1.07
CA ASP A 42 -22.90 5.76 -2.36
C ASP A 42 -22.50 4.64 -3.33
N SER A 43 -21.38 3.97 -3.07
CA SER A 43 -20.83 2.96 -3.97
C SER A 43 -21.60 1.63 -3.87
N LYS A 44 -22.38 1.31 -4.91
CA LYS A 44 -23.21 0.07 -4.97
C LYS A 44 -22.44 -1.19 -5.32
N SER A 45 -21.19 -1.07 -5.77
CA SER A 45 -20.36 -2.20 -6.25
C SER A 45 -19.43 -2.80 -5.20
N PHE A 46 -19.20 -2.11 -4.07
CA PHE A 46 -18.25 -2.51 -3.05
C PHE A 46 -18.96 -2.67 -1.72
N PHE A 47 -18.93 -3.87 -1.14
CA PHE A 47 -19.56 -4.17 0.15
C PHE A 47 -18.49 -4.26 1.25
N VAL A 48 -18.72 -3.57 2.37
CA VAL A 48 -17.88 -3.64 3.56
C VAL A 48 -18.76 -4.05 4.73
N GLN A 49 -18.42 -5.15 5.41
CA GLN A 49 -19.15 -5.60 6.59
C GLN A 49 -18.84 -4.67 7.77
N GLN A 50 -19.86 -4.00 8.32
CA GLN A 50 -19.73 -3.26 9.57
C GLN A 50 -19.72 -4.26 10.73
N THR A 51 -18.59 -4.42 11.42
CA THR A 51 -18.45 -5.37 12.54
C THR A 51 -18.77 -4.75 13.91
N GLY A 52 -19.48 -3.62 13.93
CA GLY A 52 -19.84 -2.95 15.18
C GLY A 52 -20.97 -1.94 15.00
N ASN A 53 -22.19 -2.42 14.79
CA ASN A 53 -23.38 -1.70 15.24
C ASN A 53 -24.08 -2.63 16.23
N THR A 54 -23.56 -2.72 17.45
CA THR A 54 -24.47 -2.98 18.57
C THR A 54 -25.37 -1.77 18.61
N ILE A 55 -26.57 -1.91 18.05
CA ILE A 55 -27.69 -1.03 18.37
C ILE A 55 -27.94 -1.29 19.85
N LEU A 56 -27.31 -0.49 20.71
CA LEU A 56 -27.74 -0.40 22.10
C LEU A 56 -29.06 0.36 22.04
N GLU A 57 -30.16 -0.39 22.10
CA GLU A 57 -31.45 0.13 22.54
C GLU A 57 -31.30 0.83 23.91
#